data_AF-A0A4R4Q0M7-F1
#
_entry.id   AF-A0A4R4Q0M7-F1
#
_cell.length_a   1.000
_cell.length_b   1.000
_cell.length_c   1.000
_cell.angle_alpha   90.00
_cell.angle_beta   90.00
_cell.angle_gamma   90.00
#
_symmetry.space_group_name_H-M   'P 1'
#
loop_
_entity.id
_entity.type
_entity.pdbx_description
1 polymer ?
#
loop_
_entity_poly.entity_id
_entity_poly.type
_entity_poly.pdbx_seq_one_letter_code
_entity_poly.pdbx_strand_id
1 'polypeptide(L)'
;MTFSRRSLLAGSLSAVVPLTLKRAAKPLAAVWVVNDGEKVEADDLANPNKQRNTAWDGHTARVFGARNEVVAFQLVAEAGAAGIGGLSVRLPVLRQVGGPGVIRYAPPAADPTYTIGRQIQVFSERCMNIREKSNADWIYLRDSPAEPPDVLGNKPVQLVPENAAQGGFPLAVPAATNQAFWFDIYIPRRAPAGIYRGQIEVEADHQLRVVPVELTVFPFTLPDQNSINAMFYYEGSQVELRHGRNLDPVFHRFAHRHRVEFVDGYDIAKATAARSRFTGTDFTRANGYEGPGEGVGNNLVPRTFYGPGPDFDTPEKAKANAPLWTDWLSRNLPGKQTFLYMPDEPGADEFEYIRSLSAAVRASGAPLPIFTTHAYDAVLDGPDKAIDIWATVADLYDGAAAKVLRAEGRDMWFYNGQRPNVGSVVIESPATDPRANLWAAFKHDVPTYFYWHTNHWRHNRQVLPGRERNQNVWVDPVTFHNRRGWWANGDGVLMYPGEDRIYPDQDRGIAGPISTIQLANFRRGIQDHLYLTMARERGLDQLVDQLVEQIVPAVLDEAGPRVSFPQQGNAYEQARLKLALAIAAS
;
A
#
# COMPACT_ATOMS: atom_id res chain seq x y z
N MET A 1 -79.00 68.21 -11.43
CA MET A 1 -77.54 68.36 -11.55
C MET A 1 -76.98 68.31 -10.14
N THR A 2 -76.44 67.14 -9.75
CA THR A 2 -74.99 66.86 -9.54
C THR A 2 -74.47 67.36 -8.18
N PHE A 3 -73.82 66.59 -7.30
CA PHE A 3 -73.44 65.18 -7.22
C PHE A 3 -73.21 64.86 -5.72
N SER A 4 -73.54 63.63 -5.31
CA SER A 4 -73.39 63.09 -3.94
C SER A 4 -71.94 62.72 -3.63
N ARG A 5 -71.43 63.08 -2.44
CA ARG A 5 -70.15 62.58 -1.89
C ARG A 5 -70.43 61.49 -0.86
N ARG A 6 -70.02 60.25 -1.16
CA ARG A 6 -69.88 59.15 -0.20
C ARG A 6 -68.41 58.92 0.12
N SER A 7 -68.10 58.89 1.41
CA SER A 7 -66.81 58.54 1.99
C SER A 7 -66.59 57.02 1.93
N LEU A 8 -65.40 56.59 1.50
CA LEU A 8 -64.94 55.20 1.56
C LEU A 8 -63.75 55.13 2.54
N LEU A 9 -63.94 54.44 3.66
CA LEU A 9 -62.86 53.96 4.52
C LEU A 9 -62.23 52.73 3.85
N ALA A 10 -60.93 52.79 3.56
CA ALA A 10 -60.14 51.64 3.15
C ALA A 10 -59.45 51.04 4.39
N GLY A 11 -59.88 49.84 4.80
CA GLY A 11 -59.19 49.03 5.80
C GLY A 11 -58.03 48.29 5.17
N SER A 12 -56.82 48.53 5.64
CA SER A 12 -55.61 47.79 5.28
C SER A 12 -55.54 46.47 6.04
N LEU A 13 -55.83 45.35 5.36
CA LEU A 13 -55.50 44.01 5.87
C LEU A 13 -53.98 43.81 5.80
N SER A 14 -53.34 43.68 6.97
CA SER A 14 -51.96 43.18 7.05
C SER A 14 -51.97 41.67 6.89
N ALA A 15 -51.46 41.18 5.76
CA ALA A 15 -51.23 39.76 5.52
C ALA A 15 -50.02 39.30 6.36
N VAL A 16 -50.28 38.50 7.39
CA VAL A 16 -49.23 37.78 8.12
C VAL A 16 -48.77 36.62 7.22
N VAL A 17 -47.63 36.79 6.57
CA VAL A 17 -46.95 35.69 5.87
C VAL A 17 -46.35 34.77 6.94
N PRO A 18 -46.72 33.48 7.01
CA PRO A 18 -46.09 32.56 7.94
C PRO A 18 -44.63 32.40 7.51
N LEU A 19 -43.70 32.87 8.36
CA LEU A 19 -42.29 32.58 8.23
C LEU A 19 -42.11 31.08 8.45
N THR A 20 -42.13 30.31 7.37
CA THR A 20 -41.66 28.92 7.41
C THR A 20 -40.17 28.99 7.70
N LEU A 21 -39.80 28.76 8.96
CA LEU A 21 -38.45 28.41 9.36
C LEU A 21 -38.04 27.19 8.52
N LYS A 22 -37.38 27.42 7.39
CA LYS A 22 -36.68 26.37 6.64
C LYS A 22 -35.68 25.78 7.62
N ARG A 23 -36.00 24.59 8.14
CA ARG A 23 -35.08 23.79 8.95
C ARG A 23 -33.80 23.68 8.13
N ALA A 24 -32.68 24.19 8.66
CA ALA A 24 -31.39 24.12 7.96
C ALA A 24 -31.17 22.66 7.54
N ALA A 25 -30.90 22.44 6.26
CA ALA A 25 -30.62 21.11 5.76
C ALA A 25 -29.44 20.54 6.55
N LYS A 26 -29.55 19.28 7.01
CA LYS A 26 -28.43 18.63 7.68
C LYS A 26 -27.34 18.38 6.63
N PRO A 27 -26.12 18.93 6.80
CA PRO A 27 -25.04 18.72 5.83
C PRO A 27 -24.61 17.25 5.80
N LEU A 28 -24.67 16.56 6.94
CA LEU A 28 -24.40 15.12 7.05
C LEU A 28 -25.71 14.33 7.14
N ALA A 29 -25.89 13.36 6.24
CA ALA A 29 -26.93 12.35 6.33
C ALA A 29 -26.53 11.22 7.31
N ALA A 30 -25.30 10.72 7.18
CA ALA A 30 -24.75 9.66 8.02
C ALA A 30 -23.24 9.86 8.24
N VAL A 31 -22.73 9.28 9.34
CA VAL A 31 -21.30 9.12 9.60
C VAL A 31 -21.11 7.75 10.23
N TRP A 32 -20.17 6.98 9.70
CA TRP A 32 -19.91 5.59 10.09
C TRP A 32 -18.44 5.24 9.80
N VAL A 33 -17.99 4.06 10.23
CA VAL A 33 -16.57 3.65 10.16
C VAL A 33 -16.45 2.28 9.50
N VAL A 34 -15.35 2.03 8.80
CA VAL A 34 -14.95 0.71 8.29
C VAL A 34 -13.48 0.42 8.56
N ASN A 35 -13.10 -0.85 8.46
CA ASN A 35 -11.70 -1.26 8.50
C ASN A 35 -10.95 -0.81 7.22
N ASP A 36 -9.63 -0.94 7.21
CA ASP A 36 -8.72 -0.55 6.14
C ASP A 36 -8.71 -1.49 4.91
N GLY A 37 -9.48 -2.59 4.96
CA GLY A 37 -9.64 -3.57 3.88
C GLY A 37 -10.92 -3.38 3.05
N GLU A 38 -11.62 -2.26 3.18
CA GLU A 38 -12.82 -1.94 2.38
C GLU A 38 -12.50 -0.82 1.36
N LYS A 39 -13.24 -0.80 0.24
CA LYS A 39 -13.33 0.37 -0.65
C LYS A 39 -14.78 0.83 -0.65
N VAL A 40 -15.04 2.02 -0.12
CA VAL A 40 -16.39 2.60 -0.07
C VAL A 40 -16.53 3.62 -1.19
N GLU A 41 -17.35 3.29 -2.19
CA GLU A 41 -17.54 4.14 -3.36
C GLU A 41 -18.40 5.36 -3.03
N ALA A 42 -18.20 6.43 -3.80
CA ALA A 42 -18.86 7.70 -3.59
C ALA A 42 -20.39 7.60 -3.71
N ASP A 43 -20.90 6.67 -4.50
CA ASP A 43 -22.33 6.42 -4.74
C ASP A 43 -22.89 5.22 -3.94
N ASP A 44 -22.08 4.53 -3.15
CA ASP A 44 -22.52 3.40 -2.32
C ASP A 44 -23.21 3.86 -1.01
N LEU A 45 -24.37 4.49 -1.14
CA LEU A 45 -25.15 4.98 -0.02
C LEU A 45 -25.81 3.85 0.80
N ALA A 46 -25.91 2.65 0.24
CA ALA A 46 -26.57 1.48 0.82
C ALA A 46 -25.58 0.47 1.44
N ASN A 47 -24.32 0.86 1.63
CA ASN A 47 -23.27 -0.04 2.11
C ASN A 47 -23.67 -0.74 3.45
N PRO A 48 -23.64 -2.09 3.51
CA PRO A 48 -24.05 -2.84 4.70
C PRO A 48 -23.13 -2.59 5.91
N ASN A 49 -21.86 -2.25 5.70
CA ASN A 49 -20.91 -1.96 6.77
C ASN A 49 -21.30 -0.72 7.59
N LYS A 50 -22.23 0.13 7.11
CA LYS A 50 -22.80 1.27 7.84
C LYS A 50 -23.48 0.86 9.15
N GLN A 51 -24.06 -0.34 9.19
CA GLN A 51 -24.74 -0.85 10.38
C GLN A 51 -23.73 -1.38 11.41
N ARG A 52 -22.85 -2.27 10.97
CA ARG A 52 -21.84 -2.92 11.82
C ARG A 52 -20.77 -3.59 10.98
N ASN A 53 -19.53 -3.57 11.45
CA ASN A 53 -18.42 -4.35 10.91
C ASN A 53 -17.36 -4.58 12.02
N THR A 54 -16.18 -5.09 11.69
CA THR A 54 -15.12 -5.34 12.68
C THR A 54 -14.56 -4.06 13.33
N ALA A 55 -14.61 -2.93 12.63
CA ALA A 55 -14.16 -1.63 13.11
C ALA A 55 -15.30 -0.73 13.64
N TRP A 56 -16.56 -1.14 13.54
CA TRP A 56 -17.72 -0.30 13.85
C TRP A 56 -18.85 -1.09 14.51
N ASP A 57 -19.31 -0.64 15.69
CA ASP A 57 -20.43 -1.27 16.40
C ASP A 57 -21.79 -0.57 16.18
N GLY A 58 -21.85 0.41 15.28
CA GLY A 58 -23.01 1.28 15.06
C GLY A 58 -22.90 2.64 15.75
N HIS A 59 -21.96 2.80 16.68
CA HIS A 59 -21.75 4.04 17.44
C HIS A 59 -20.27 4.41 17.67
N THR A 60 -19.43 3.43 17.92
CA THR A 60 -18.01 3.58 18.30
C THR A 60 -17.12 2.89 17.28
N ALA A 61 -16.08 3.59 16.82
CA ALA A 61 -14.99 2.99 16.07
C ALA A 61 -14.14 2.14 17.02
N ARG A 62 -13.95 0.86 16.70
CA ARG A 62 -13.18 -0.07 17.53
C ARG A 62 -12.03 -0.65 16.73
N VAL A 63 -10.81 -0.33 17.12
CA VAL A 63 -9.60 -0.83 16.45
C VAL A 63 -8.65 -1.44 17.49
N PHE A 64 -7.72 -2.25 17.03
CA PHE A 64 -6.73 -2.87 17.91
C PHE A 64 -5.38 -3.03 17.22
N GLY A 65 -4.31 -3.03 18.02
CA GLY A 65 -2.97 -3.30 17.53
C GLY A 65 -1.97 -3.56 18.64
N ALA A 66 -0.79 -4.02 18.26
CA ALA A 66 0.35 -4.16 19.13
C ALA A 66 1.16 -2.85 19.19
N ARG A 67 2.12 -2.78 20.10
CA ARG A 67 3.10 -1.69 20.08
C ARG A 67 3.95 -1.80 18.82
N ASN A 68 4.45 -0.66 18.34
CA ASN A 68 5.28 -0.57 17.14
C ASN A 68 4.56 -0.97 15.83
N GLU A 69 3.26 -0.70 15.78
CA GLU A 69 2.38 -1.01 14.66
C GLU A 69 1.74 0.26 14.12
N VAL A 70 1.48 0.32 12.80
CA VAL A 70 0.52 1.26 12.22
C VAL A 70 -0.80 0.55 12.00
N VAL A 71 -1.85 0.98 12.72
CA VAL A 71 -3.22 0.52 12.48
C VAL A 71 -3.97 1.58 11.67
N ALA A 72 -4.91 1.14 10.83
CA ALA A 72 -5.72 2.05 10.03
C ALA A 72 -7.20 1.70 10.08
N PHE A 73 -8.03 2.69 9.81
CA PHE A 73 -9.47 2.56 9.58
C PHE A 73 -9.96 3.78 8.78
N GLN A 74 -11.18 3.69 8.26
CA GLN A 74 -11.79 4.76 7.48
C GLN A 74 -13.03 5.31 8.21
N LEU A 75 -13.20 6.62 8.20
CA LEU A 75 -14.47 7.28 8.54
C LEU A 75 -15.16 7.67 7.24
N VAL A 76 -16.41 7.28 7.06
CA VAL A 76 -17.24 7.66 5.91
C VAL A 76 -18.24 8.70 6.34
N ALA A 77 -18.21 9.86 5.68
CA ALA A 77 -19.19 10.93 5.81
C ALA A 77 -20.11 10.92 4.58
N GLU A 78 -21.41 10.74 4.81
CA GLU A 78 -22.42 10.80 3.77
C GLU A 78 -23.04 12.19 3.73
N ALA A 79 -22.94 12.87 2.58
CA ALA A 79 -23.51 14.18 2.38
C ALA A 79 -25.04 14.13 2.26
N GLY A 80 -25.70 15.10 2.89
CA GLY A 80 -27.14 15.32 2.75
C GLY A 80 -27.52 15.79 1.34
N ALA A 81 -28.82 16.04 1.14
CA ALA A 81 -29.38 16.41 -0.16
C ALA A 81 -28.88 17.75 -0.74
N ALA A 82 -28.23 18.59 0.08
CA ALA A 82 -27.65 19.87 -0.35
C ALA A 82 -26.14 19.78 -0.68
N GLY A 83 -25.50 18.64 -0.40
CA GLY A 83 -24.04 18.54 -0.36
C GLY A 83 -23.47 19.18 0.91
N ILE A 84 -22.14 19.24 0.98
CA ILE A 84 -21.37 19.89 2.04
C ILE A 84 -20.42 20.88 1.38
N GLY A 85 -20.43 22.15 1.81
CA GLY A 85 -19.54 23.19 1.28
C GLY A 85 -18.11 23.08 1.82
N GLY A 86 -17.97 22.77 3.12
CA GLY A 86 -16.69 22.52 3.77
C GLY A 86 -16.78 21.39 4.79
N LEU A 87 -16.05 20.31 4.54
CA LEU A 87 -15.93 19.14 5.40
C LEU A 87 -14.48 18.99 5.86
N SER A 88 -14.27 18.84 7.15
CA SER A 88 -12.97 18.53 7.77
C SER A 88 -13.15 17.46 8.83
N VAL A 89 -12.13 16.62 9.02
CA VAL A 89 -12.12 15.61 10.08
C VAL A 89 -10.82 15.67 10.87
N ARG A 90 -10.87 15.38 12.18
CA ARG A 90 -9.67 15.29 13.04
C ARG A 90 -9.86 14.25 14.12
N LEU A 91 -8.77 13.60 14.52
CA LEU A 91 -8.69 12.78 15.73
C LEU A 91 -7.58 13.33 16.62
N PRO A 92 -7.86 14.30 17.52
CA PRO A 92 -6.80 15.05 18.18
C PRO A 92 -5.93 14.21 19.13
N VAL A 93 -6.54 13.25 19.82
CA VAL A 93 -5.88 12.46 20.86
C VAL A 93 -6.63 11.17 21.17
N LEU A 94 -5.88 10.12 21.47
CA LEU A 94 -6.34 8.92 22.15
C LEU A 94 -5.65 8.83 23.52
N ARG A 95 -6.42 8.70 24.59
CA ARG A 95 -5.90 8.65 25.98
C ARG A 95 -6.19 7.28 26.58
N GLN A 96 -5.20 6.70 27.23
CA GLN A 96 -5.35 5.45 27.94
C GLN A 96 -6.38 5.61 29.07
N VAL A 97 -7.30 4.66 29.18
CA VAL A 97 -8.26 4.59 30.27
C VAL A 97 -7.54 4.16 31.54
N GLY A 98 -7.60 4.98 32.59
CA GLY A 98 -6.99 4.68 33.89
C GLY A 98 -5.46 4.66 33.91
N GLY A 99 -4.79 5.23 32.90
CA GLY A 99 -3.34 5.24 32.81
C GLY A 99 -2.77 6.48 32.10
N PRO A 100 -1.43 6.62 32.05
CA PRO A 100 -0.76 7.83 31.54
C PRO A 100 -0.56 7.83 30.02
N GLY A 101 -0.88 6.73 29.31
CA GLY A 101 -0.64 6.61 27.87
C GLY A 101 -1.40 7.66 27.06
N VAL A 102 -0.73 8.28 26.09
CA VAL A 102 -1.34 9.23 25.16
C VAL A 102 -0.76 9.02 23.77
N ILE A 103 -1.64 8.93 22.77
CA ILE A 103 -1.31 8.96 21.34
C ILE A 103 -1.90 10.25 20.77
N ARG A 104 -1.10 11.07 20.10
CA ARG A 104 -1.48 12.44 19.71
C ARG A 104 -1.42 12.65 18.20
N TYR A 105 -2.33 13.49 17.74
CA TYR A 105 -2.20 14.16 16.46
C TYR A 105 -1.19 15.31 16.55
N ALA A 106 -0.48 15.51 15.45
CA ALA A 106 0.27 16.73 15.18
C ALA A 106 0.18 17.04 13.68
N PRO A 107 0.07 18.33 13.31
CA PRO A 107 -0.14 18.73 11.93
C PRO A 107 1.01 18.29 11.01
N PRO A 108 0.76 18.18 9.69
CA PRO A 108 1.79 17.82 8.73
C PRO A 108 2.95 18.80 8.73
N ALA A 109 4.17 18.27 8.70
CA ALA A 109 5.37 19.06 8.48
C ALA A 109 5.58 19.30 6.98
N ALA A 110 6.49 20.20 6.63
CA ALA A 110 6.87 20.46 5.23
C ALA A 110 7.43 19.20 4.54
N ASP A 111 8.23 18.40 5.26
CA ASP A 111 8.57 17.04 4.84
C ASP A 111 7.43 16.10 5.27
N PRO A 112 6.69 15.49 4.33
CA PRO A 112 5.57 14.62 4.67
C PRO A 112 6.01 13.36 5.43
N THR A 113 7.29 13.01 5.37
CA THR A 113 7.90 11.82 6.01
C THR A 113 8.58 12.12 7.33
N TYR A 114 8.50 13.36 7.81
CA TYR A 114 8.82 13.66 9.20
C TYR A 114 7.71 13.07 10.09
N THR A 115 8.01 12.03 10.86
CA THR A 115 7.00 11.26 11.62
C THR A 115 7.12 11.39 13.14
N ILE A 116 8.13 12.09 13.64
CA ILE A 116 8.35 12.26 15.09
C ILE A 116 7.17 12.99 15.73
N GLY A 117 6.52 12.34 16.69
CA GLY A 117 5.36 12.89 17.39
C GLY A 117 4.10 12.99 16.54
N ARG A 118 4.13 12.49 15.29
CA ARG A 118 2.99 12.45 14.36
C ARG A 118 2.40 11.05 14.31
N GLN A 119 1.84 10.64 15.44
CA GLN A 119 1.34 9.28 15.63
C GLN A 119 -0.02 9.09 14.95
N ILE A 120 -0.83 10.14 14.87
CA ILE A 120 -2.11 10.14 14.15
C ILE A 120 -1.94 10.98 12.88
N GLN A 121 -2.25 10.39 11.73
CA GLN A 121 -2.25 11.05 10.43
C GLN A 121 -3.60 10.83 9.74
N VAL A 122 -4.04 11.83 8.99
CA VAL A 122 -5.39 11.88 8.40
C VAL A 122 -5.30 12.23 6.92
N PHE A 123 -6.06 11.51 6.11
CA PHE A 123 -6.08 11.66 4.66
C PHE A 123 -7.51 11.68 4.15
N SER A 124 -7.80 12.45 3.09
CA SER A 124 -9.01 12.24 2.29
C SER A 124 -8.78 11.09 1.32
N GLU A 125 -9.77 10.22 1.14
CA GLU A 125 -9.73 9.24 0.06
C GLU A 125 -10.26 9.86 -1.23
N ARG A 126 -9.47 9.80 -2.29
CA ARG A 126 -9.86 10.25 -3.63
C ARG A 126 -10.04 9.04 -4.55
N CYS A 127 -11.10 9.11 -5.34
CA CYS A 127 -11.42 8.07 -6.31
C CYS A 127 -10.77 8.34 -7.67
N MET A 128 -10.54 7.27 -8.39
CA MET A 128 -10.20 7.30 -9.80
C MET A 128 -11.33 6.68 -10.63
N ASN A 129 -11.64 7.29 -11.76
CA ASN A 129 -12.72 6.81 -12.62
C ASN A 129 -12.21 5.71 -13.56
N ILE A 130 -12.57 4.46 -13.28
CA ILE A 130 -12.28 3.30 -14.11
C ILE A 130 -13.32 3.22 -15.22
N ARG A 131 -12.88 3.52 -16.45
CA ARG A 131 -13.75 3.58 -17.64
C ARG A 131 -13.82 2.26 -18.38
N GLU A 132 -12.75 1.50 -18.31
CA GLU A 132 -12.61 0.20 -18.92
C GLU A 132 -11.92 -0.73 -17.91
N LYS A 133 -12.26 -2.02 -17.93
CA LYS A 133 -11.61 -3.04 -17.10
C LYS A 133 -10.16 -3.23 -17.56
N SER A 134 -9.18 -3.52 -16.70
CA SER A 134 -7.86 -3.97 -17.16
C SER A 134 -7.98 -5.17 -18.14
N ASN A 135 -7.12 -5.28 -19.16
CA ASN A 135 -7.09 -6.45 -20.06
C ASN A 135 -5.86 -7.34 -19.90
N ALA A 136 -4.86 -6.93 -19.12
CA ALA A 136 -3.70 -7.73 -18.80
C ALA A 136 -4.09 -9.05 -18.09
N ASP A 137 -3.90 -10.17 -18.79
CA ASP A 137 -4.28 -11.51 -18.33
C ASP A 137 -3.45 -12.03 -17.15
N TRP A 138 -2.20 -11.55 -17.02
CA TRP A 138 -1.35 -11.82 -15.85
C TRP A 138 -1.84 -11.15 -14.55
N ILE A 139 -2.88 -10.32 -14.60
CA ILE A 139 -3.49 -9.70 -13.41
C ILE A 139 -4.79 -10.39 -13.04
N TYR A 140 -5.70 -10.52 -14.00
CA TYR A 140 -6.89 -11.35 -13.91
C TYR A 140 -7.47 -11.57 -15.32
N LEU A 141 -8.16 -12.70 -15.51
CA LEU A 141 -8.90 -12.95 -16.74
C LEU A 141 -10.27 -12.27 -16.70
N ARG A 142 -10.58 -11.45 -17.70
CA ARG A 142 -11.91 -10.83 -17.87
C ARG A 142 -12.98 -11.89 -18.01
N ASP A 143 -14.16 -11.58 -17.47
CA ASP A 143 -15.35 -12.46 -17.50
C ASP A 143 -15.12 -13.86 -16.87
N SER A 144 -14.01 -14.04 -16.15
CA SER A 144 -13.72 -15.25 -15.39
C SER A 144 -14.38 -15.19 -14.00
N PRO A 145 -14.59 -16.33 -13.32
CA PRO A 145 -15.06 -16.35 -11.94
C PRO A 145 -14.11 -15.70 -10.92
N ALA A 146 -12.89 -15.35 -11.34
CA ALA A 146 -11.88 -14.68 -10.52
C ALA A 146 -11.82 -13.16 -10.76
N GLU A 147 -12.51 -12.63 -11.77
CA GLU A 147 -12.57 -11.19 -12.05
C GLU A 147 -12.98 -10.40 -10.78
N PRO A 148 -12.33 -9.26 -10.47
CA PRO A 148 -12.78 -8.39 -9.40
C PRO A 148 -14.27 -8.03 -9.53
N PRO A 149 -15.03 -8.03 -8.43
CA PRO A 149 -16.41 -7.56 -8.47
C PRO A 149 -16.44 -6.06 -8.74
N ASP A 150 -17.46 -5.59 -9.47
CA ASP A 150 -17.73 -4.16 -9.68
C ASP A 150 -16.48 -3.36 -10.11
N VAL A 151 -16.01 -3.59 -11.34
CA VAL A 151 -14.73 -3.02 -11.82
C VAL A 151 -14.82 -1.55 -12.23
N LEU A 152 -15.95 -1.13 -12.81
CA LEU A 152 -16.08 0.18 -13.45
C LEU A 152 -16.58 1.24 -12.46
N GLY A 153 -16.34 2.52 -12.77
CA GLY A 153 -16.81 3.64 -11.95
C GLY A 153 -15.74 4.24 -11.05
N ASN A 154 -16.15 4.96 -10.02
CA ASN A 154 -15.25 5.75 -9.18
C ASN A 154 -14.70 4.90 -8.04
N LYS A 155 -13.50 4.35 -8.22
CA LYS A 155 -12.86 3.47 -7.24
C LYS A 155 -11.92 4.25 -6.30
N PRO A 156 -12.10 4.17 -4.97
CA PRO A 156 -11.19 4.77 -3.99
C PRO A 156 -9.77 4.20 -4.12
N VAL A 157 -8.76 5.07 -4.10
CA VAL A 157 -7.36 4.65 -4.24
C VAL A 157 -6.34 5.60 -3.62
N GLN A 158 -6.52 6.90 -3.78
CA GLN A 158 -5.54 7.92 -3.40
C GLN A 158 -5.75 8.37 -1.94
N LEU A 159 -4.70 8.32 -1.12
CA LEU A 159 -4.73 8.76 0.28
C LEU A 159 -4.12 10.17 0.41
N VAL A 160 -4.89 11.20 0.08
CA VAL A 160 -4.39 12.59 -0.03
C VAL A 160 -4.27 13.24 1.36
N PRO A 161 -3.10 13.77 1.75
CA PRO A 161 -2.90 14.41 3.05
C PRO A 161 -3.82 15.62 3.28
N GLU A 162 -4.22 15.82 4.53
CA GLU A 162 -5.09 16.94 4.94
C GLU A 162 -4.57 18.34 4.57
N ASN A 163 -3.26 18.52 4.41
CA ASN A 163 -2.63 19.79 4.03
C ASN A 163 -2.38 19.95 2.53
N ALA A 164 -2.85 19.03 1.70
CA ALA A 164 -2.69 19.11 0.25
C ALA A 164 -3.50 20.28 -0.35
N ALA A 165 -2.91 21.01 -1.29
CA ALA A 165 -3.52 22.15 -1.97
C ALA A 165 -4.81 21.78 -2.72
N GLN A 166 -4.88 20.55 -3.23
CA GLN A 166 -6.08 19.94 -3.79
C GLN A 166 -6.31 18.63 -3.06
N GLY A 167 -7.56 18.36 -2.67
CA GLY A 167 -7.85 17.15 -1.91
C GLY A 167 -7.76 17.31 -0.40
N GLY A 168 -6.97 18.26 0.11
CA GLY A 168 -6.86 18.57 1.53
C GLY A 168 -8.13 19.20 2.14
N PHE A 169 -8.04 19.57 3.41
CA PHE A 169 -9.17 20.07 4.19
C PHE A 169 -9.21 21.62 4.22
N PRO A 170 -10.41 22.23 4.32
CA PRO A 170 -11.72 21.62 4.15
C PRO A 170 -12.01 21.26 2.70
N LEU A 171 -12.84 20.24 2.47
CA LEU A 171 -13.27 19.84 1.12
C LEU A 171 -14.78 20.03 0.91
N ALA A 172 -15.18 20.28 -0.33
CA ALA A 172 -16.59 20.21 -0.74
C ALA A 172 -16.97 18.76 -1.09
N VAL A 173 -18.18 18.35 -0.71
CA VAL A 173 -18.74 17.02 -1.02
C VAL A 173 -20.08 17.17 -1.75
N PRO A 174 -20.25 16.57 -2.93
CA PRO A 174 -21.52 16.60 -3.65
C PRO A 174 -22.69 16.01 -2.85
N ALA A 175 -23.91 16.46 -3.15
CA ALA A 175 -25.11 15.93 -2.53
C ALA A 175 -25.24 14.42 -2.75
N ALA A 176 -25.74 13.71 -1.73
CA ALA A 176 -26.00 12.27 -1.80
C ALA A 176 -24.78 11.45 -2.28
N THR A 177 -23.61 11.77 -1.76
CA THR A 177 -22.38 11.00 -1.97
C THR A 177 -21.65 10.72 -0.66
N ASN A 178 -20.88 9.66 -0.62
CA ASN A 178 -19.92 9.35 0.42
C ASN A 178 -18.59 10.09 0.16
N GLN A 179 -17.99 10.58 1.23
CA GLN A 179 -16.56 10.91 1.30
C GLN A 179 -15.93 10.07 2.42
N ALA A 180 -14.95 9.24 2.08
CA ALA A 180 -14.16 8.49 3.04
C ALA A 180 -12.89 9.25 3.47
N PHE A 181 -12.49 9.05 4.71
CA PHE A 181 -11.29 9.61 5.31
C PHE A 181 -10.50 8.50 5.99
N TRP A 182 -9.22 8.40 5.63
CA TRP A 182 -8.32 7.39 6.16
C TRP A 182 -7.57 7.93 7.36
N PHE A 183 -7.53 7.15 8.45
CA PHE A 183 -6.77 7.44 9.65
C PHE A 183 -5.66 6.41 9.82
N ASP A 184 -4.40 6.85 9.80
CA ASP A 184 -3.26 6.04 10.24
C ASP A 184 -2.94 6.37 11.71
N ILE A 185 -2.86 5.35 12.56
CA ILE A 185 -2.44 5.45 13.96
C ILE A 185 -1.21 4.58 14.16
N TYR A 186 -0.05 5.22 14.33
CA TYR A 186 1.13 4.56 14.87
C TYR A 186 1.02 4.41 16.39
N ILE A 187 1.05 3.16 16.86
CA ILE A 187 1.10 2.82 18.28
C ILE A 187 2.57 2.83 18.71
N PRO A 188 3.02 3.78 19.55
CA PRO A 188 4.42 3.88 19.92
C PRO A 188 4.95 2.60 20.57
N ARG A 189 6.22 2.28 20.30
CA ARG A 189 6.90 1.09 20.85
C ARG A 189 6.78 0.95 22.37
N ARG A 190 6.70 2.07 23.09
CA ARG A 190 6.62 2.10 24.57
C ARG A 190 5.23 2.46 25.09
N ALA A 191 4.20 2.46 24.23
CA ALA A 191 2.83 2.74 24.66
C ALA A 191 2.40 1.72 25.73
N PRO A 192 1.90 2.17 26.90
CA PRO A 192 1.27 1.27 27.86
C PRO A 192 0.17 0.45 27.21
N ALA A 193 0.06 -0.84 27.56
CA ALA A 193 -1.02 -1.68 27.05
C ALA A 193 -2.37 -1.27 27.66
N GLY A 194 -3.47 -1.63 27.00
CA GLY A 194 -4.82 -1.37 27.48
C GLY A 194 -5.66 -0.56 26.49
N ILE A 195 -6.79 -0.06 26.98
CA ILE A 195 -7.78 0.63 26.16
C ILE A 195 -7.45 2.12 26.11
N TYR A 196 -7.46 2.69 24.91
CA TYR A 196 -7.34 4.12 24.67
C TYR A 196 -8.63 4.66 24.07
N ARG A 197 -9.08 5.84 24.52
CA ARG A 197 -10.30 6.48 24.05
C ARG A 197 -10.05 7.88 23.53
N GLY A 198 -10.79 8.25 22.50
CA GLY A 198 -10.82 9.59 21.91
C GLY A 198 -12.08 9.77 21.07
N GLN A 199 -12.12 10.85 20.30
CA GLN A 199 -13.26 11.17 19.45
C GLN A 199 -12.74 11.73 18.12
N ILE A 200 -13.28 11.23 17.02
CA ILE A 200 -13.16 11.87 15.71
C ILE A 200 -14.15 13.02 15.70
N GLU A 201 -13.66 14.20 15.35
CA GLU A 201 -14.45 15.39 15.15
C GLU A 201 -14.67 15.58 13.65
N VAL A 202 -15.93 15.61 13.23
CA VAL A 202 -16.38 15.80 11.85
C VAL A 202 -17.07 17.14 11.78
N GLU A 203 -16.41 18.12 11.17
CA GLU A 203 -16.95 19.46 10.98
C GLU A 203 -17.45 19.60 9.54
N ALA A 204 -18.77 19.76 9.38
CA ALA A 204 -19.44 19.93 8.09
C ALA A 204 -20.27 21.22 8.09
N ASP A 205 -19.89 22.20 7.28
CA ASP A 205 -20.54 23.52 7.21
C ASP A 205 -20.77 24.15 8.60
N HIS A 206 -19.69 24.16 9.41
CA HIS A 206 -19.66 24.64 10.80
C HIS A 206 -20.50 23.82 11.80
N GLN A 207 -21.05 22.66 11.40
CA GLN A 207 -21.71 21.73 12.30
C GLN A 207 -20.75 20.62 12.71
N LEU A 208 -20.51 20.50 14.01
CA LEU A 208 -19.67 19.45 14.57
C LEU A 208 -20.48 18.20 14.91
N ARG A 209 -20.04 17.05 14.40
CA ARG A 209 -20.46 15.71 14.83
C ARG A 209 -19.26 14.95 15.36
N VAL A 210 -19.44 14.20 16.44
CA VAL A 210 -18.37 13.40 17.05
C VAL A 210 -18.63 11.90 16.89
N VAL A 211 -17.57 11.13 16.66
CA VAL A 211 -17.59 9.67 16.62
C VAL A 211 -16.58 9.13 17.64
N PRO A 212 -17.01 8.44 18.71
CA PRO A 212 -16.10 7.83 19.67
C PRO A 212 -15.16 6.83 19.01
N VAL A 213 -13.91 6.80 19.47
CA VAL A 213 -12.89 5.82 19.06
C VAL A 213 -12.39 5.09 20.30
N GLU A 214 -12.31 3.77 20.20
CA GLU A 214 -11.65 2.89 21.16
C GLU A 214 -10.54 2.11 20.46
N LEU A 215 -9.31 2.26 20.95
CA LEU A 215 -8.14 1.52 20.49
C LEU A 215 -7.67 0.57 21.60
N THR A 216 -7.66 -0.73 21.33
CA THR A 216 -7.03 -1.73 22.22
C THR A 216 -5.55 -1.90 21.85
N VAL A 217 -4.65 -1.56 22.79
CA VAL A 217 -3.20 -1.79 22.66
C VAL A 217 -2.83 -3.08 23.40
N PHE A 218 -2.37 -4.09 22.67
CA PHE A 218 -1.97 -5.38 23.22
C PHE A 218 -0.62 -5.31 23.97
N PRO A 219 -0.36 -6.21 24.94
CA PRO A 219 0.83 -6.15 25.79
C PRO A 219 2.12 -6.67 25.14
N PHE A 220 2.19 -6.78 23.81
CA PHE A 220 3.38 -7.16 23.06
C PHE A 220 3.76 -6.11 22.01
N THR A 221 4.94 -6.26 21.42
CA THR A 221 5.53 -5.30 20.47
C THR A 221 5.90 -6.02 19.20
N LEU A 222 5.51 -5.47 18.05
CA LEU A 222 5.98 -6.00 16.77
C LEU A 222 7.47 -5.70 16.57
N PRO A 223 8.24 -6.68 16.05
CA PRO A 223 9.63 -6.47 15.67
C PRO A 223 9.81 -5.31 14.70
N ASP A 224 10.98 -4.66 14.77
CA ASP A 224 11.38 -3.65 13.79
C ASP A 224 11.72 -4.27 12.44
N GLN A 225 12.39 -5.43 12.47
CA GLN A 225 12.67 -6.22 11.28
C GLN A 225 11.38 -6.90 10.80
N ASN A 226 11.14 -6.92 9.49
CA ASN A 226 10.08 -7.73 8.91
C ASN A 226 10.46 -9.21 8.89
N SER A 227 9.45 -10.07 8.93
CA SER A 227 9.56 -11.52 8.74
C SER A 227 9.53 -11.96 7.26
N ILE A 228 9.36 -11.01 6.34
CA ILE A 228 9.41 -11.17 4.89
C ILE A 228 10.10 -9.96 4.26
N ASN A 229 10.88 -10.18 3.20
CA ASN A 229 11.40 -9.10 2.37
C ASN A 229 10.30 -8.62 1.41
N ALA A 230 9.92 -7.35 1.49
CA ALA A 230 8.99 -6.71 0.55
C ALA A 230 9.80 -5.89 -0.46
N MET A 231 10.23 -6.54 -1.55
CA MET A 231 11.11 -5.99 -2.58
C MET A 231 10.30 -5.22 -3.63
N PHE A 232 10.37 -3.89 -3.63
CA PHE A 232 9.49 -3.06 -4.44
C PHE A 232 10.35 -2.19 -5.37
N TYR A 233 10.30 -2.42 -6.68
CA TYR A 233 11.13 -1.64 -7.60
C TYR A 233 10.70 -0.17 -7.64
N TYR A 234 11.70 0.71 -7.68
CA TYR A 234 11.52 2.15 -7.57
C TYR A 234 12.54 2.90 -8.43
N GLU A 235 12.07 3.87 -9.20
CA GLU A 235 12.93 4.72 -10.03
C GLU A 235 13.04 6.13 -9.45
N GLY A 236 14.20 6.48 -8.86
CA GLY A 236 14.46 7.84 -8.36
C GLY A 236 14.41 8.92 -9.46
N SER A 237 14.71 8.56 -10.71
CA SER A 237 14.65 9.48 -11.86
C SER A 237 13.22 9.99 -12.15
N GLN A 238 12.18 9.19 -11.86
CA GLN A 238 10.78 9.60 -11.99
C GLN A 238 10.43 10.66 -10.94
N VAL A 239 11.02 10.57 -9.74
CA VAL A 239 10.85 11.56 -8.68
C VAL A 239 11.47 12.89 -9.08
N GLU A 240 12.70 12.87 -9.57
CA GLU A 240 13.37 14.07 -10.08
C GLU A 240 12.60 14.71 -11.23
N LEU A 241 12.09 13.92 -12.16
CA LEU A 241 11.26 14.38 -13.27
C LEU A 241 9.98 15.09 -12.79
N ARG A 242 9.28 14.53 -11.81
CA ARG A 242 8.01 15.09 -11.30
C ARG A 242 8.18 16.25 -10.33
N HIS A 243 9.18 16.22 -9.46
CA HIS A 243 9.34 17.23 -8.40
C HIS A 243 10.37 18.32 -8.78
N GLY A 244 11.16 18.09 -9.84
CA GLY A 244 12.25 18.96 -10.28
C GLY A 244 13.48 18.93 -9.36
N ARG A 245 13.56 17.96 -8.44
CA ARG A 245 14.67 17.79 -7.48
C ARG A 245 14.73 16.35 -6.96
N ASN A 246 15.89 15.97 -6.46
CA ASN A 246 16.08 14.67 -5.82
C ASN A 246 15.41 14.66 -4.42
N LEU A 247 14.48 13.74 -4.21
CA LEU A 247 13.80 13.50 -2.94
C LEU A 247 13.98 12.05 -2.47
N ASP A 248 15.02 11.37 -2.94
CA ASP A 248 15.26 9.94 -2.71
C ASP A 248 15.19 9.56 -1.21
N PRO A 249 15.82 10.30 -0.26
CA PRO A 249 15.69 10.00 1.17
C PRO A 249 14.24 10.09 1.71
N VAL A 250 13.44 11.01 1.18
CA VAL A 250 12.02 11.17 1.55
C VAL A 250 11.24 9.93 1.10
N PHE A 251 11.40 9.51 -0.16
CA PHE A 251 10.71 8.33 -0.69
C PHE A 251 11.11 7.04 0.02
N HIS A 252 12.39 6.90 0.39
CA HIS A 252 12.84 5.74 1.18
C HIS A 252 12.33 5.76 2.63
N ARG A 253 12.24 6.91 3.31
CA ARG A 253 11.58 7.01 4.62
C ARG A 253 10.09 6.66 4.54
N PHE A 254 9.42 7.09 3.47
CA PHE A 254 8.03 6.73 3.21
C PHE A 254 7.83 5.22 3.03
N ALA A 255 8.67 4.57 2.23
CA ALA A 255 8.67 3.12 2.04
C ALA A 255 8.89 2.39 3.36
N HIS A 256 9.90 2.81 4.12
CA HIS A 256 10.24 2.22 5.41
C HIS A 256 9.10 2.31 6.43
N ARG A 257 8.37 3.43 6.44
CA ARG A 257 7.17 3.59 7.26
C ARG A 257 6.04 2.63 6.89
N HIS A 258 6.01 2.21 5.63
CA HIS A 258 5.11 1.17 5.11
C HIS A 258 5.64 -0.24 5.25
N ARG A 259 6.80 -0.42 5.89
CA ARG A 259 7.51 -1.71 6.02
C ARG A 259 7.84 -2.33 4.66
N VAL A 260 8.00 -1.54 3.60
CA VAL A 260 8.46 -2.02 2.29
C VAL A 260 9.84 -1.46 1.97
N GLU A 261 10.60 -2.17 1.14
CA GLU A 261 11.91 -1.71 0.68
C GLU A 261 11.84 -1.32 -0.79
N PHE A 262 11.98 -0.02 -1.05
CA PHE A 262 12.26 0.46 -2.40
C PHE A 262 13.65 0.02 -2.83
N VAL A 263 13.73 -0.64 -3.98
CA VAL A 263 14.95 -1.19 -4.55
C VAL A 263 15.16 -0.72 -5.98
N ASP A 264 16.44 -0.72 -6.37
CA ASP A 264 16.93 -0.51 -7.73
C ASP A 264 18.30 -1.23 -7.83
N GLY A 265 18.97 -1.20 -8.97
CA GLY A 265 20.34 -1.70 -9.11
C GLY A 265 21.36 -0.78 -8.43
N TYR A 266 22.35 -1.37 -7.76
CA TYR A 266 23.43 -0.66 -7.07
C TYR A 266 24.81 -1.05 -7.59
N ASP A 267 25.59 -0.07 -8.03
CA ASP A 267 27.04 -0.19 -8.07
C ASP A 267 27.68 0.23 -6.72
N ILE A 268 29.00 0.10 -6.62
CA ILE A 268 29.75 0.46 -5.40
C ILE A 268 29.54 1.94 -5.04
N ALA A 269 29.51 2.84 -6.02
CA ALA A 269 29.38 4.28 -5.78
C ALA A 269 28.00 4.62 -5.23
N LYS A 270 26.94 4.12 -5.87
CA LYS A 270 25.55 4.30 -5.45
C LYS A 270 25.28 3.66 -4.08
N ALA A 271 25.78 2.45 -3.84
CA ALA A 271 25.64 1.79 -2.53
C ALA A 271 26.40 2.52 -1.43
N THR A 272 27.58 3.07 -1.73
CA THR A 272 28.34 3.91 -0.79
C THR A 272 27.58 5.19 -0.45
N ALA A 273 27.03 5.87 -1.46
CA ALA A 273 26.24 7.09 -1.28
C ALA A 273 24.96 6.84 -0.46
N ALA A 274 24.35 5.67 -0.61
CA ALA A 274 23.14 5.25 0.12
C ALA A 274 23.43 4.48 1.43
N ARG A 275 24.66 4.47 1.95
CA ARG A 275 25.04 3.64 3.11
C ARG A 275 24.20 3.90 4.37
N SER A 276 23.74 5.14 4.58
CA SER A 276 22.92 5.51 5.72
C SER A 276 21.55 4.79 5.73
N ARG A 277 21.01 4.45 4.57
CA ARG A 277 19.79 3.66 4.38
C ARG A 277 19.95 2.23 4.88
N PHE A 278 21.05 1.58 4.51
CA PHE A 278 21.31 0.17 4.84
C PHE A 278 21.78 -0.02 6.29
N THR A 279 22.40 0.99 6.87
CA THR A 279 22.79 1.00 8.29
C THR A 279 21.65 1.41 9.23
N GLY A 280 20.54 1.94 8.69
CA GLY A 280 19.38 2.38 9.46
C GLY A 280 19.49 3.81 9.99
N THR A 281 20.58 4.51 9.68
CA THR A 281 20.82 5.91 10.10
C THR A 281 19.69 6.83 9.61
N ASP A 282 19.24 6.66 8.35
CA ASP A 282 18.14 7.44 7.76
C ASP A 282 16.80 7.27 8.49
N PHE A 283 16.66 6.17 9.23
CA PHE A 283 15.43 5.76 9.91
C PHE A 283 15.54 5.97 11.43
N THR A 284 16.18 7.05 11.85
CA THR A 284 16.32 7.43 13.25
C THR A 284 15.60 8.73 13.57
N ARG A 285 15.32 8.96 14.86
CA ARG A 285 14.78 10.24 15.33
C ARG A 285 15.70 11.43 15.01
N ALA A 286 17.01 11.22 14.97
CA ALA A 286 17.96 12.28 14.57
C ALA A 286 17.73 12.75 13.12
N ASN A 287 17.19 11.87 12.27
CA ASN A 287 16.86 12.13 10.87
C ASN A 287 15.35 12.26 10.62
N GLY A 288 14.58 12.65 11.63
CA GLY A 288 13.15 12.97 11.47
C GLY A 288 12.20 11.76 11.47
N TYR A 289 12.71 10.55 11.76
CA TYR A 289 11.92 9.32 11.70
C TYR A 289 11.55 8.77 13.08
N GLU A 290 10.27 8.46 13.26
CA GLU A 290 9.69 7.64 14.35
C GLU A 290 8.67 6.67 13.73
N GLY A 291 8.80 5.38 14.03
CA GLY A 291 7.93 4.35 13.44
C GLY A 291 8.49 2.93 13.54
N PRO A 292 7.80 1.95 12.93
CA PRO A 292 8.35 0.63 12.68
C PRO A 292 9.73 0.71 12.02
N GLY A 293 10.64 -0.17 12.42
CA GLY A 293 11.96 -0.19 11.78
C GLY A 293 12.89 0.93 12.26
N GLU A 294 12.57 1.63 13.35
CA GLU A 294 13.44 2.70 13.85
C GLU A 294 14.86 2.17 14.13
N GLY A 295 15.86 2.77 13.47
CA GLY A 295 17.27 2.36 13.52
C GLY A 295 17.61 1.07 12.77
N VAL A 296 16.66 0.43 12.10
CA VAL A 296 16.88 -0.78 11.28
C VAL A 296 16.98 -0.36 9.81
N GLY A 297 18.09 -0.69 9.16
CA GLY A 297 18.30 -0.35 7.74
C GLY A 297 17.84 -1.42 6.77
N ASN A 298 17.56 -1.00 5.53
CA ASN A 298 17.13 -1.88 4.43
C ASN A 298 18.04 -3.09 4.26
N ASN A 299 17.46 -4.24 3.92
CA ASN A 299 18.13 -5.52 3.77
C ASN A 299 18.64 -5.76 2.34
N LEU A 300 17.90 -5.30 1.33
CA LEU A 300 18.14 -5.64 -0.07
C LEU A 300 19.08 -4.63 -0.76
N VAL A 301 20.16 -5.14 -1.34
CA VAL A 301 21.13 -4.39 -2.16
C VAL A 301 21.33 -5.12 -3.49
N PRO A 302 20.35 -5.15 -4.41
CA PRO A 302 20.49 -5.79 -5.71
C PRO A 302 21.68 -5.21 -6.48
N ARG A 303 22.54 -6.06 -7.06
CA ARG A 303 23.69 -5.57 -7.84
C ARG A 303 23.20 -4.86 -9.10
N THR A 304 22.22 -5.46 -9.76
CA THR A 304 21.58 -4.93 -10.96
C THR A 304 20.09 -5.13 -10.89
N PHE A 305 19.37 -4.54 -11.85
CA PHE A 305 17.93 -4.67 -11.98
C PHE A 305 17.55 -4.68 -13.47
N TYR A 306 16.59 -5.53 -13.84
CA TYR A 306 16.13 -5.71 -15.23
C TYR A 306 17.26 -5.96 -16.25
N GLY A 307 18.20 -6.82 -15.87
CA GLY A 307 19.36 -7.20 -16.68
C GLY A 307 20.69 -7.05 -15.97
N PRO A 308 21.76 -7.68 -16.50
CA PRO A 308 23.07 -7.74 -15.85
C PRO A 308 23.83 -6.41 -15.85
N GLY A 309 23.38 -5.41 -16.62
CA GLY A 309 24.01 -4.10 -16.71
C GLY A 309 25.41 -4.12 -17.35
N PRO A 310 26.00 -2.95 -17.60
CA PRO A 310 27.25 -2.82 -18.36
C PRO A 310 28.48 -3.44 -17.67
N ASP A 311 28.39 -3.68 -16.36
CA ASP A 311 29.48 -4.26 -15.57
C ASP A 311 29.45 -5.81 -15.58
N PHE A 312 28.37 -6.44 -16.06
CA PHE A 312 28.24 -7.90 -16.12
C PHE A 312 27.71 -8.41 -17.46
N ASP A 313 27.58 -7.56 -18.48
CA ASP A 313 27.03 -7.91 -19.81
C ASP A 313 27.90 -8.88 -20.65
N THR A 314 29.05 -9.31 -20.13
CA THR A 314 29.94 -10.28 -20.76
C THR A 314 30.56 -11.20 -19.70
N PRO A 315 30.90 -12.46 -20.03
CA PRO A 315 31.55 -13.40 -19.10
C PRO A 315 32.82 -12.84 -18.46
N GLU A 316 33.66 -12.14 -19.23
CA GLU A 316 34.92 -11.57 -18.75
C GLU A 316 34.66 -10.52 -17.66
N LYS A 317 33.72 -9.61 -17.91
CA LYS A 317 33.35 -8.58 -16.93
C LYS A 317 32.65 -9.17 -15.73
N ALA A 318 31.72 -10.11 -15.92
CA ALA A 318 31.00 -10.77 -14.83
C ALA A 318 31.97 -11.48 -13.87
N LYS A 319 32.94 -12.22 -14.41
CA LYS A 319 34.00 -12.88 -13.63
C LYS A 319 34.88 -11.88 -12.88
N ALA A 320 35.22 -10.75 -13.49
CA ALA A 320 36.08 -9.74 -12.88
C ALA A 320 35.36 -8.92 -11.80
N ASN A 321 34.09 -8.58 -12.01
CA ASN A 321 33.34 -7.64 -11.15
C ASN A 321 32.58 -8.30 -10.01
N ALA A 322 32.21 -9.58 -10.12
CA ALA A 322 31.54 -10.31 -9.04
C ALA A 322 32.31 -10.25 -7.70
N PRO A 323 33.61 -10.61 -7.62
CA PRO A 323 34.35 -10.56 -6.36
C PRO A 323 34.51 -9.14 -5.83
N LEU A 324 34.73 -8.15 -6.71
CA LEU A 324 34.84 -6.74 -6.31
C LEU A 324 33.57 -6.26 -5.58
N TRP A 325 32.40 -6.65 -6.11
CA TRP A 325 31.13 -6.34 -5.49
C TRP A 325 30.94 -7.07 -4.14
N THR A 326 31.11 -8.39 -4.11
CA THR A 326 30.85 -9.16 -2.88
C THR A 326 31.84 -8.83 -1.76
N ASP A 327 33.10 -8.53 -2.10
CA ASP A 327 34.10 -8.08 -1.13
C ASP A 327 33.78 -6.68 -0.60
N TRP A 328 33.28 -5.79 -1.45
CA TRP A 328 32.83 -4.48 -0.99
C TRP A 328 31.62 -4.61 -0.06
N LEU A 329 30.62 -5.41 -0.46
CA LEU A 329 29.37 -5.59 0.29
C LEU A 329 29.65 -6.19 1.68
N SER A 330 30.42 -7.28 1.74
CA SER A 330 30.78 -7.94 3.01
C SER A 330 31.54 -7.03 3.98
N ARG A 331 32.43 -6.16 3.47
CA ARG A 331 33.19 -5.21 4.29
C ARG A 331 32.36 -4.01 4.76
N ASN A 332 31.44 -3.52 3.94
CA ASN A 332 30.77 -2.23 4.18
C ASN A 332 29.34 -2.35 4.69
N LEU A 333 28.65 -3.44 4.30
CA LEU A 333 27.25 -3.75 4.56
C LEU A 333 27.08 -5.24 4.89
N PRO A 334 27.74 -5.75 5.95
CA PRO A 334 27.70 -7.17 6.30
C PRO A 334 26.26 -7.65 6.54
N GLY A 335 25.94 -8.84 6.02
CA GLY A 335 24.63 -9.49 6.19
C GLY A 335 23.52 -8.98 5.27
N LYS A 336 23.77 -7.97 4.43
CA LYS A 336 22.78 -7.50 3.44
C LYS A 336 22.69 -8.47 2.26
N GLN A 337 21.47 -8.64 1.76
CA GLN A 337 21.19 -9.55 0.65
C GLN A 337 21.45 -8.87 -0.68
N THR A 338 22.05 -9.61 -1.61
CA THR A 338 22.34 -9.14 -2.97
C THR A 338 22.11 -10.27 -3.96
N PHE A 339 21.95 -9.89 -5.22
CA PHE A 339 21.84 -10.80 -6.35
C PHE A 339 22.16 -10.03 -7.63
N LEU A 340 22.53 -10.77 -8.68
CA LEU A 340 22.66 -10.27 -10.04
C LEU A 340 21.39 -10.61 -10.81
N TYR A 341 20.62 -9.58 -11.19
CA TYR A 341 19.38 -9.77 -11.93
C TYR A 341 19.72 -9.98 -13.41
N MET A 342 19.33 -11.14 -13.96
CA MET A 342 19.37 -11.48 -15.37
C MET A 342 18.31 -10.72 -16.19
N PRO A 343 18.28 -10.84 -17.54
CA PRO A 343 17.22 -10.22 -18.34
C PRO A 343 15.82 -10.56 -17.82
N ASP A 344 14.90 -9.61 -17.98
CA ASP A 344 13.51 -9.72 -17.52
C ASP A 344 12.70 -10.66 -18.41
N GLU A 345 12.05 -11.66 -17.82
CA GLU A 345 11.23 -12.67 -18.55
C GLU A 345 11.93 -13.23 -19.80
N PRO A 346 13.14 -13.79 -19.65
CA PRO A 346 14.01 -14.11 -20.77
C PRO A 346 13.40 -15.17 -21.69
N GLY A 347 13.60 -15.00 -23.00
CA GLY A 347 13.28 -16.03 -23.99
C GLY A 347 14.35 -17.12 -24.06
N ALA A 348 14.03 -18.23 -24.74
CA ALA A 348 14.98 -19.34 -24.95
C ALA A 348 16.25 -18.90 -25.68
N ASP A 349 16.18 -17.84 -26.50
CA ASP A 349 17.30 -17.20 -27.19
C ASP A 349 18.28 -16.49 -26.23
N GLU A 350 17.88 -16.19 -25.00
CA GLU A 350 18.72 -15.57 -23.97
C GLU A 350 19.31 -16.59 -22.98
N PHE A 351 18.89 -17.85 -23.04
CA PHE A 351 19.30 -18.86 -22.04
C PHE A 351 20.80 -19.17 -22.09
N GLU A 352 21.40 -19.27 -23.27
CA GLU A 352 22.85 -19.49 -23.40
C GLU A 352 23.64 -18.30 -22.86
N TYR A 353 23.15 -17.08 -23.11
CA TYR A 353 23.73 -15.86 -22.55
C TYR A 353 23.69 -15.87 -21.01
N ILE A 354 22.53 -16.17 -20.41
CA ILE A 354 22.38 -16.28 -18.95
C ILE A 354 23.30 -17.36 -18.37
N ARG A 355 23.35 -18.54 -18.99
CA ARG A 355 24.23 -19.63 -18.56
C ARG A 355 25.71 -19.22 -18.61
N SER A 356 26.12 -18.51 -19.65
CA SER A 356 27.50 -18.03 -19.79
C SER A 356 27.89 -17.04 -18.69
N LEU A 357 27.00 -16.11 -18.32
CA LEU A 357 27.23 -15.15 -17.24
C LEU A 357 27.22 -15.83 -15.88
N SER A 358 26.25 -16.70 -15.62
CA SER A 358 26.18 -17.49 -14.38
C SER A 358 27.43 -18.31 -14.17
N ALA A 359 27.89 -19.04 -15.20
CA ALA A 359 29.13 -19.81 -15.15
C ALA A 359 30.36 -18.92 -14.86
N ALA A 360 30.42 -17.73 -15.45
CA ALA A 360 31.52 -16.78 -15.22
C ALA A 360 31.53 -16.23 -13.78
N VAL A 361 30.36 -15.89 -13.23
CA VAL A 361 30.21 -15.47 -11.82
C VAL A 361 30.65 -16.61 -10.90
N ARG A 362 30.16 -17.84 -11.11
CA ARG A 362 30.57 -19.01 -10.31
C ARG A 362 32.07 -19.29 -10.42
N ALA A 363 32.65 -19.17 -11.62
CA ALA A 363 34.08 -19.36 -11.85
C ALA A 363 34.97 -18.28 -11.21
N SER A 364 34.41 -17.16 -10.76
CA SER A 364 35.13 -16.16 -9.95
C SER A 364 35.28 -16.57 -8.49
N GLY A 365 34.47 -17.52 -8.01
CA GLY A 365 34.37 -17.90 -6.59
C GLY A 365 33.59 -16.92 -5.72
N ALA A 366 33.04 -15.84 -6.29
CA ALA A 366 32.25 -14.87 -5.56
C ALA A 366 30.85 -15.42 -5.19
N PRO A 367 30.36 -15.23 -3.95
CA PRO A 367 29.03 -15.65 -3.53
C PRO A 367 27.98 -14.63 -3.99
N LEU A 368 27.78 -14.48 -5.31
CA LEU A 368 26.79 -13.59 -5.91
C LEU A 368 25.66 -14.41 -6.55
N PRO A 369 24.48 -14.50 -5.89
CA PRO A 369 23.34 -15.23 -6.43
C PRO A 369 22.84 -14.67 -7.76
N ILE A 370 22.41 -15.56 -8.65
CA ILE A 370 21.77 -15.22 -9.93
C ILE A 370 20.26 -15.23 -9.76
N PHE A 371 19.61 -14.11 -10.07
CA PHE A 371 18.17 -13.89 -9.96
C PHE A 371 17.54 -13.68 -11.33
N THR A 372 16.34 -14.22 -11.56
CA THR A 372 15.57 -13.97 -12.78
C THR A 372 14.06 -13.93 -12.52
N THR A 373 13.33 -13.11 -13.27
CA THR A 373 11.87 -13.17 -13.37
C THR A 373 11.47 -14.17 -14.44
N HIS A 374 11.32 -15.44 -14.06
CA HIS A 374 10.92 -16.52 -14.96
C HIS A 374 10.31 -17.67 -14.13
N ALA A 375 9.39 -18.42 -14.72
CA ALA A 375 8.96 -19.70 -14.15
C ALA A 375 10.13 -20.68 -14.04
N TYR A 376 10.00 -21.74 -13.25
CA TYR A 376 11.03 -22.78 -13.25
C TYR A 376 11.22 -23.35 -14.66
N ASP A 377 12.47 -23.46 -15.10
CA ASP A 377 12.81 -23.99 -16.42
C ASP A 377 13.96 -24.99 -16.31
N ALA A 378 13.75 -26.21 -16.78
CA ALA A 378 14.72 -27.30 -16.67
C ALA A 378 16.00 -27.10 -17.51
N VAL A 379 15.96 -26.25 -18.55
CA VAL A 379 17.15 -25.93 -19.36
C VAL A 379 18.09 -25.01 -18.58
N LEU A 380 17.52 -23.99 -17.93
CA LEU A 380 18.25 -23.10 -17.04
C LEU A 380 18.63 -23.79 -15.71
N ASP A 381 17.81 -24.74 -15.23
CA ASP A 381 18.10 -25.61 -14.07
C ASP A 381 18.94 -26.86 -14.39
N GLY A 382 19.53 -26.94 -15.58
CA GLY A 382 20.34 -28.08 -16.00
C GLY A 382 21.57 -28.31 -15.11
N PRO A 383 22.56 -29.13 -15.55
CA PRO A 383 23.72 -29.49 -14.72
C PRO A 383 24.49 -28.31 -14.11
N ASP A 384 24.44 -27.15 -14.76
CA ASP A 384 25.13 -25.92 -14.33
C ASP A 384 24.33 -25.11 -13.29
N LYS A 385 23.05 -25.44 -13.07
CA LYS A 385 22.12 -24.76 -12.16
C LYS A 385 22.22 -23.25 -12.29
N ALA A 386 21.92 -22.69 -13.46
CA ALA A 386 22.31 -21.32 -13.79
C ALA A 386 21.65 -20.26 -12.90
N ILE A 387 20.49 -20.56 -12.32
CA ILE A 387 19.69 -19.67 -11.50
C ILE A 387 19.71 -20.13 -10.04
N ASP A 388 19.94 -19.19 -9.12
CA ASP A 388 19.86 -19.40 -7.69
C ASP A 388 18.50 -18.96 -7.12
N ILE A 389 17.86 -17.96 -7.74
CA ILE A 389 16.59 -17.41 -7.29
C ILE A 389 15.67 -17.17 -8.49
N TRP A 390 14.53 -17.86 -8.50
CA TRP A 390 13.47 -17.69 -9.49
C TRP A 390 12.39 -16.78 -8.92
N ALA A 391 11.88 -15.81 -9.68
CA ALA A 391 10.63 -15.10 -9.36
C ALA A 391 9.63 -15.31 -10.48
N THR A 392 8.53 -15.98 -10.18
CA THR A 392 7.53 -16.36 -11.18
C THR A 392 6.21 -15.62 -11.01
N VAL A 393 5.46 -15.51 -12.09
CA VAL A 393 4.04 -15.14 -11.99
C VAL A 393 3.29 -16.21 -11.19
N ALA A 394 2.23 -15.81 -10.50
CA ALA A 394 1.66 -16.63 -9.44
C ALA A 394 0.99 -17.93 -9.92
N ASP A 395 0.49 -17.98 -11.16
CA ASP A 395 -0.07 -19.18 -11.78
C ASP A 395 0.97 -20.22 -12.18
N LEU A 396 2.22 -19.80 -12.38
CA LEU A 396 3.36 -20.66 -12.71
C LEU A 396 4.26 -20.94 -11.51
N TYR A 397 3.82 -20.58 -10.30
CA TYR A 397 4.51 -21.00 -9.08
C TYR A 397 4.38 -22.51 -8.90
N ASP A 398 5.49 -23.20 -8.64
CA ASP A 398 5.50 -24.65 -8.37
C ASP A 398 6.02 -24.88 -6.96
N GLY A 399 5.12 -25.18 -6.03
CA GLY A 399 5.46 -25.39 -4.62
C GLY A 399 6.28 -26.65 -4.38
N ALA A 400 6.21 -27.66 -5.26
CA ALA A 400 7.05 -28.86 -5.17
C ALA A 400 8.48 -28.55 -5.61
N ALA A 401 8.66 -27.86 -6.74
CA ALA A 401 9.95 -27.40 -7.21
C ALA A 401 10.60 -26.43 -6.21
N ALA A 402 9.83 -25.48 -5.66
CA ALA A 402 10.31 -24.54 -4.65
C ALA A 402 10.90 -25.24 -3.41
N LYS A 403 10.26 -26.33 -2.92
CA LYS A 403 10.78 -27.13 -1.81
C LYS A 403 12.12 -27.81 -2.16
N VAL A 404 12.25 -28.34 -3.38
CA VAL A 404 13.50 -28.93 -3.87
C VAL A 404 14.61 -27.87 -3.96
N LEU A 405 14.32 -26.73 -4.58
CA LEU A 405 15.27 -25.62 -4.72
C LEU A 405 15.78 -25.14 -3.35
N ARG A 406 14.89 -24.97 -2.36
CA ARG A 406 15.25 -24.55 -1.00
C ARG A 406 16.12 -25.56 -0.27
N ALA A 407 15.89 -26.85 -0.45
CA ALA A 407 16.76 -27.90 0.10
C ALA A 407 18.19 -27.83 -0.46
N GLU A 408 18.38 -27.20 -1.63
CA GLU A 408 19.67 -26.99 -2.27
C GLU A 408 20.30 -25.60 -2.00
N GLY A 409 19.68 -24.78 -1.14
CA GLY A 409 20.13 -23.41 -0.86
C GLY A 409 19.79 -22.39 -1.96
N ARG A 410 18.86 -22.74 -2.85
CA ARG A 410 18.28 -21.89 -3.91
C ARG A 410 16.84 -21.56 -3.54
N ASP A 411 16.13 -20.77 -4.34
CA ASP A 411 14.75 -20.44 -3.98
C ASP A 411 13.86 -20.11 -5.17
N MET A 412 12.55 -20.15 -4.92
CA MET A 412 11.52 -19.70 -5.83
C MET A 412 10.55 -18.78 -5.08
N TRP A 413 10.40 -17.58 -5.61
CA TRP A 413 9.50 -16.52 -5.17
C TRP A 413 8.39 -16.35 -6.19
N PHE A 414 7.37 -15.57 -5.83
CA PHE A 414 6.44 -15.02 -6.79
C PHE A 414 6.44 -13.50 -6.73
N TYR A 415 5.98 -12.88 -7.81
CA TYR A 415 5.93 -11.43 -7.93
C TYR A 415 4.60 -10.96 -8.50
N ASN A 416 4.30 -9.67 -8.33
CA ASN A 416 3.05 -9.05 -8.76
C ASN A 416 1.81 -9.68 -8.12
N GLY A 417 0.71 -9.73 -8.84
CA GLY A 417 -0.55 -10.27 -8.36
C GLY A 417 -1.38 -10.76 -9.52
N GLN A 418 -1.94 -11.97 -9.38
CA GLN A 418 -2.71 -12.63 -10.43
C GLN A 418 -3.87 -13.42 -9.82
N ARG A 419 -5.11 -12.98 -10.07
CA ARG A 419 -6.30 -13.70 -9.62
C ARG A 419 -6.58 -14.89 -10.55
N PRO A 420 -6.99 -16.05 -10.00
CA PRO A 420 -7.30 -16.33 -8.58
C PRO A 420 -6.11 -16.79 -7.73
N ASN A 421 -4.93 -17.01 -8.31
CA ASN A 421 -3.77 -17.60 -7.62
C ASN A 421 -3.33 -16.78 -6.41
N VAL A 422 -3.31 -15.46 -6.52
CA VAL A 422 -3.10 -14.51 -5.43
C VAL A 422 -3.93 -13.24 -5.69
N GLY A 423 -3.84 -12.24 -4.81
CA GLY A 423 -4.51 -10.96 -4.99
C GLY A 423 -3.87 -10.11 -6.09
N SER A 424 -4.72 -9.46 -6.90
CA SER A 424 -4.34 -8.50 -7.95
C SER A 424 -4.05 -7.10 -7.40
N VAL A 425 -3.05 -6.42 -7.95
CA VAL A 425 -2.56 -5.12 -7.45
C VAL A 425 -2.93 -4.01 -8.44
N VAL A 426 -4.23 -3.79 -8.62
CA VAL A 426 -4.81 -2.77 -9.51
C VAL A 426 -5.84 -1.91 -8.77
N ILE A 427 -6.40 -0.89 -9.43
CA ILE A 427 -7.31 0.08 -8.77
C ILE A 427 -8.68 -0.53 -8.51
N GLU A 428 -9.19 -1.31 -9.45
CA GLU A 428 -10.48 -1.96 -9.41
C GLU A 428 -10.53 -3.21 -8.52
N SER A 429 -9.38 -3.71 -8.05
CA SER A 429 -9.36 -4.88 -7.19
C SER A 429 -9.78 -4.52 -5.75
N PRO A 430 -10.31 -5.49 -4.97
CA PRO A 430 -10.56 -5.28 -3.55
C PRO A 430 -9.31 -4.81 -2.81
N ALA A 431 -9.48 -3.94 -1.81
CA ALA A 431 -8.36 -3.42 -1.02
C ALA A 431 -7.51 -4.54 -0.37
N THR A 432 -8.12 -5.68 -0.04
CA THR A 432 -7.44 -6.81 0.59
C THR A 432 -6.57 -7.66 -0.34
N ASP A 433 -6.61 -7.45 -1.66
CA ASP A 433 -5.82 -8.27 -2.59
C ASP A 433 -4.31 -8.19 -2.30
N PRO A 434 -3.67 -7.00 -2.16
CA PRO A 434 -2.28 -6.90 -1.73
C PRO A 434 -2.00 -7.58 -0.39
N ARG A 435 -2.96 -7.54 0.55
CA ARG A 435 -2.84 -8.18 1.88
C ARG A 435 -2.79 -9.70 1.75
N ALA A 436 -3.62 -10.29 0.88
CA ALA A 436 -3.66 -11.72 0.61
C ALA A 436 -2.31 -12.26 0.12
N ASN A 437 -1.57 -11.47 -0.67
CA ASN A 437 -0.26 -11.86 -1.20
C ASN A 437 0.74 -12.18 -0.08
N LEU A 438 0.73 -11.43 1.03
CA LEU A 438 1.64 -11.71 2.14
C LEU A 438 1.23 -12.95 2.96
N TRP A 439 -0.06 -13.26 3.01
CA TRP A 439 -0.54 -14.51 3.61
C TRP A 439 -0.18 -15.72 2.73
N ALA A 440 -0.29 -15.59 1.41
CA ALA A 440 0.15 -16.61 0.47
C ALA A 440 1.67 -16.85 0.58
N ALA A 441 2.47 -15.77 0.67
CA ALA A 441 3.91 -15.88 0.90
C ALA A 441 4.23 -16.60 2.21
N PHE A 442 3.51 -16.31 3.30
CA PHE A 442 3.65 -17.04 4.56
C PHE A 442 3.32 -18.53 4.40
N LYS A 443 2.20 -18.87 3.74
CA LYS A 443 1.74 -20.25 3.56
C LYS A 443 2.75 -21.12 2.81
N HIS A 444 3.44 -20.54 1.81
CA HIS A 444 4.36 -21.28 0.96
C HIS A 444 5.83 -21.10 1.33
N ASP A 445 6.14 -20.52 2.49
CA ASP A 445 7.50 -20.20 2.96
C ASP A 445 8.32 -19.39 1.93
N VAL A 446 7.69 -18.38 1.32
CA VAL A 446 8.34 -17.48 0.35
C VAL A 446 8.98 -16.30 1.10
N PRO A 447 10.31 -16.18 1.14
CA PRO A 447 10.99 -15.19 1.99
C PRO A 447 11.02 -13.78 1.38
N THR A 448 10.76 -13.65 0.08
CA THR A 448 10.73 -12.36 -0.62
C THR A 448 9.52 -12.29 -1.53
N TYR A 449 8.68 -11.26 -1.32
CA TYR A 449 7.66 -10.86 -2.28
C TYR A 449 8.19 -9.71 -3.14
N PHE A 450 8.09 -9.83 -4.47
CA PHE A 450 8.55 -8.82 -5.41
C PHE A 450 7.38 -8.08 -6.07
N TYR A 451 7.44 -6.75 -6.15
CA TYR A 451 6.53 -5.94 -6.96
C TYR A 451 7.30 -5.14 -8.00
N TRP A 452 6.89 -5.27 -9.26
CA TRP A 452 7.67 -4.84 -10.43
C TRP A 452 7.89 -3.32 -10.54
N HIS A 453 7.03 -2.48 -9.97
CA HIS A 453 7.25 -1.03 -9.99
C HIS A 453 6.34 -0.30 -9.00
N THR A 454 6.79 0.80 -8.41
CA THR A 454 6.00 1.57 -7.43
C THR A 454 5.61 2.97 -7.88
N ASN A 455 6.42 3.59 -8.74
CA ASN A 455 6.19 4.92 -9.30
C ASN A 455 6.27 4.94 -10.82
N HIS A 456 5.53 4.07 -11.51
CA HIS A 456 5.52 3.96 -12.98
C HIS A 456 4.76 5.12 -13.62
N TRP A 457 5.08 6.35 -13.21
CA TRP A 457 4.45 7.59 -13.64
C TRP A 457 4.84 7.97 -15.06
N ARG A 458 5.92 7.39 -15.58
CA ARG A 458 6.27 7.46 -16.99
C ARG A 458 6.39 6.03 -17.49
N HIS A 459 5.58 5.69 -18.49
CA HIS A 459 5.59 4.37 -19.11
C HIS A 459 7.01 3.95 -19.51
N ASN A 460 7.36 2.69 -19.28
CA ASN A 460 8.59 2.08 -19.76
C ASN A 460 8.63 2.00 -21.31
N ARG A 461 9.68 1.38 -21.87
CA ARG A 461 9.86 1.30 -23.33
C ARG A 461 8.90 0.33 -24.03
N GLN A 462 8.11 -0.44 -23.27
CA GLN A 462 7.13 -1.37 -23.82
C GLN A 462 5.90 -0.64 -24.36
N VAL A 463 5.64 0.61 -24.00
CA VAL A 463 4.51 1.35 -24.56
C VAL A 463 4.64 1.49 -26.09
N LEU A 464 3.51 1.57 -26.78
CA LEU A 464 3.47 1.75 -28.23
C LEU A 464 4.22 3.01 -28.66
N PRO A 465 5.07 2.94 -29.71
CA PRO A 465 5.74 4.13 -30.26
C PRO A 465 4.74 5.25 -30.59
N GLY A 466 5.08 6.49 -30.24
CA GLY A 466 4.24 7.67 -30.50
C GLY A 466 3.21 7.99 -29.42
N ARG A 467 3.02 7.12 -28.41
CA ARG A 467 2.21 7.45 -27.23
C ARG A 467 3.00 8.31 -26.26
N GLU A 468 2.34 9.29 -25.64
CA GLU A 468 2.91 10.06 -24.54
C GLU A 468 3.30 9.10 -23.41
N ARG A 469 4.56 9.22 -22.94
CA ARG A 469 5.09 8.33 -21.91
C ARG A 469 4.83 8.87 -20.52
N ASN A 470 4.86 10.18 -20.34
CA ASN A 470 4.56 10.81 -19.07
C ASN A 470 3.05 10.73 -18.84
N GLN A 471 2.61 10.06 -17.79
CA GLN A 471 1.18 9.85 -17.53
C GLN A 471 0.64 10.95 -16.63
N ASN A 472 -0.61 11.36 -16.82
CA ASN A 472 -1.30 12.10 -15.78
C ASN A 472 -1.91 11.11 -14.78
N VAL A 473 -1.05 10.58 -13.89
CA VAL A 473 -1.42 9.53 -12.94
C VAL A 473 -2.52 9.96 -11.96
N TRP A 474 -2.78 11.25 -11.79
CA TRP A 474 -3.84 11.73 -10.89
C TRP A 474 -5.26 11.52 -11.44
N VAL A 475 -5.41 11.40 -12.77
CA VAL A 475 -6.73 11.35 -13.43
C VAL A 475 -6.86 10.24 -14.48
N ASP A 476 -5.74 9.73 -15.01
CA ASP A 476 -5.72 8.60 -15.94
C ASP A 476 -5.42 7.31 -15.19
N PRO A 477 -6.36 6.36 -15.13
CA PRO A 477 -6.12 5.09 -14.46
C PRO A 477 -5.14 4.18 -15.19
N VAL A 478 -4.97 4.31 -16.50
CA VAL A 478 -4.15 3.36 -17.27
C VAL A 478 -2.67 3.69 -17.09
N THR A 479 -2.03 3.04 -16.11
CA THR A 479 -0.63 3.28 -15.76
C THR A 479 0.34 2.28 -16.36
N PHE A 480 -0.18 1.15 -16.87
CA PHE A 480 0.59 0.21 -17.69
C PHE A 480 -0.02 0.06 -19.08
N HIS A 481 0.85 0.02 -20.10
CA HIS A 481 0.47 -0.34 -21.46
C HIS A 481 1.68 -0.86 -22.22
N ASN A 482 1.54 -1.93 -23.00
CA ASN A 482 2.64 -2.50 -23.80
C ASN A 482 2.32 -2.60 -25.31
N ARG A 483 3.29 -3.06 -26.11
CA ARG A 483 3.18 -3.18 -27.57
C ARG A 483 2.24 -4.29 -28.03
N ARG A 484 1.91 -5.22 -27.14
CA ARG A 484 0.96 -6.31 -27.40
C ARG A 484 -0.50 -5.88 -27.23
N GLY A 485 -0.74 -4.61 -26.84
CA GLY A 485 -2.08 -4.08 -26.62
C GLY A 485 -2.64 -4.40 -25.23
N TRP A 486 -1.82 -4.92 -24.33
CA TRP A 486 -2.18 -5.12 -22.93
C TRP A 486 -2.00 -3.85 -22.13
N TRP A 487 -2.90 -3.61 -21.19
CA TRP A 487 -2.97 -2.45 -20.33
C TRP A 487 -3.68 -2.76 -19.02
N ALA A 488 -3.34 -1.99 -18.00
CA ALA A 488 -3.88 -2.18 -16.65
C ALA A 488 -4.03 -0.85 -15.91
N ASN A 489 -5.04 -0.80 -15.04
CA ASN A 489 -5.36 0.37 -14.23
C ASN A 489 -4.55 0.36 -12.92
N GLY A 490 -3.72 1.38 -12.69
CA GLY A 490 -2.88 1.53 -11.49
C GLY A 490 -1.73 0.55 -11.32
N ASP A 491 -1.56 -0.39 -12.25
CA ASP A 491 -0.40 -1.29 -12.23
C ASP A 491 0.92 -0.50 -12.26
N GLY A 492 1.84 -0.86 -11.38
CA GLY A 492 3.12 -0.18 -11.19
C GLY A 492 3.05 1.16 -10.43
N VAL A 493 1.89 1.54 -9.88
CA VAL A 493 1.68 2.80 -9.14
C VAL A 493 1.10 2.53 -7.75
N LEU A 494 1.98 2.53 -6.74
CA LEU A 494 1.63 2.40 -5.32
C LEU A 494 1.80 3.70 -4.53
N MET A 495 2.17 4.77 -5.22
CA MET A 495 2.25 6.12 -4.68
C MET A 495 2.13 7.15 -5.79
N TYR A 496 1.60 8.31 -5.46
CA TYR A 496 1.44 9.45 -6.36
C TYR A 496 2.48 10.53 -6.06
N PRO A 497 2.90 11.33 -7.06
CA PRO A 497 3.78 12.46 -6.83
C PRO A 497 2.99 13.58 -6.14
N GLY A 498 3.51 14.10 -5.02
CA GLY A 498 2.87 15.16 -4.27
C GLY A 498 3.03 16.55 -4.88
N GLU A 499 4.05 16.75 -5.70
CA GLU A 499 4.23 17.89 -6.60
C GLU A 499 4.37 17.36 -8.04
N ASP A 500 3.93 18.13 -9.03
CA ASP A 500 4.01 17.68 -10.42
C ASP A 500 4.39 18.80 -11.39
N ARG A 501 5.65 18.77 -11.83
CA ARG A 501 6.22 19.69 -12.83
C ARG A 501 5.78 19.37 -14.25
N ILE A 502 5.28 18.16 -14.51
CA ILE A 502 4.80 17.74 -15.83
C ILE A 502 3.32 18.12 -15.99
N TYR A 503 2.53 17.97 -14.93
CA TYR A 503 1.13 18.40 -14.86
C TYR A 503 0.88 19.34 -13.68
N PRO A 504 1.22 20.65 -13.80
CA PRO A 504 1.07 21.60 -12.70
C PRO A 504 -0.34 21.72 -12.14
N ASP A 505 -1.38 21.50 -12.96
CA ASP A 505 -2.78 21.49 -12.49
C ASP A 505 -3.10 20.30 -11.57
N GLN A 506 -2.20 19.32 -11.48
CA GLN A 506 -2.30 18.15 -10.61
C GLN A 506 -1.37 18.23 -9.38
N ASP A 507 -0.71 19.37 -9.19
CA ASP A 507 0.14 19.58 -8.03
C ASP A 507 -0.70 19.60 -6.73
N ARG A 508 -0.25 18.86 -5.70
CA ARG A 508 -0.90 18.78 -4.39
C ARG A 508 -0.15 19.61 -3.34
N GLY A 509 0.97 20.23 -3.69
CA GLY A 509 1.82 21.00 -2.79
C GLY A 509 2.53 20.14 -1.74
N ILE A 510 2.69 18.85 -1.98
CA ILE A 510 3.32 17.92 -1.04
C ILE A 510 4.71 17.55 -1.55
N ALA A 511 5.75 17.92 -0.81
CA ALA A 511 7.15 17.69 -1.15
C ALA A 511 7.60 16.22 -0.95
N GLY A 512 6.88 15.26 -1.53
CA GLY A 512 7.13 13.83 -1.37
C GLY A 512 5.98 12.96 -1.90
N PRO A 513 5.99 11.65 -1.58
CA PRO A 513 4.96 10.72 -2.03
C PRO A 513 3.62 10.92 -1.34
N ILE A 514 2.55 10.59 -2.05
CA ILE A 514 1.19 10.42 -1.52
C ILE A 514 0.79 8.93 -1.65
N SER A 515 0.32 8.33 -0.56
CA SER A 515 0.08 6.88 -0.47
C SER A 515 -1.18 6.41 -1.19
N THR A 516 -1.36 5.09 -1.25
CA THR A 516 -2.54 4.43 -1.80
C THR A 516 -3.12 3.40 -0.83
N ILE A 517 -4.40 3.07 -1.03
CA ILE A 517 -5.07 2.00 -0.30
C ILE A 517 -4.33 0.65 -0.49
N GLN A 518 -3.80 0.40 -1.69
CA GLN A 518 -3.04 -0.82 -1.99
C GLN A 518 -1.75 -0.90 -1.17
N LEU A 519 -0.96 0.19 -1.10
CA LEU A 519 0.27 0.21 -0.31
C LEU A 519 -0.01 0.07 1.19
N ALA A 520 -1.10 0.68 1.68
CA ALA A 520 -1.53 0.51 3.05
C ALA A 520 -1.92 -0.95 3.35
N ASN A 521 -2.53 -1.66 2.40
CA ASN A 521 -2.87 -3.07 2.54
C ASN A 521 -1.65 -4.01 2.41
N PHE A 522 -0.63 -3.65 1.63
CA PHE A 522 0.68 -4.33 1.71
C PHE A 522 1.27 -4.22 3.11
N ARG A 523 1.34 -3.00 3.67
CA ARG A 523 1.80 -2.79 5.06
C ARG A 523 0.99 -3.64 6.05
N ARG A 524 -0.34 -3.72 5.87
CA ARG A 524 -1.21 -4.54 6.71
C ARG A 524 -0.87 -6.02 6.63
N GLY A 525 -0.67 -6.56 5.43
CA GLY A 525 -0.25 -7.96 5.22
C GLY A 525 1.12 -8.27 5.80
N ILE A 526 2.08 -7.34 5.71
CA ILE A 526 3.42 -7.50 6.32
C ILE A 526 3.33 -7.51 7.85
N GLN A 527 2.45 -6.69 8.42
CA GLN A 527 2.18 -6.72 9.85
C GLN A 527 1.48 -8.02 10.26
N ASP A 528 0.54 -8.54 9.46
CA ASP A 528 -0.07 -9.86 9.73
C ASP A 528 0.97 -10.98 9.72
N HIS A 529 1.91 -10.95 8.76
CA HIS A 529 3.02 -11.89 8.70
C HIS A 529 3.84 -11.88 10.00
N LEU A 530 4.07 -10.71 10.61
CA LEU A 530 4.73 -10.61 11.92
C LEU A 530 3.90 -11.24 13.04
N TYR A 531 2.57 -11.09 13.03
CA TYR A 531 1.71 -11.78 14.00
C TYR A 531 1.80 -13.29 13.85
N LEU A 532 1.75 -13.81 12.62
CA LEU A 532 1.87 -15.24 12.33
C LEU A 532 3.24 -15.78 12.78
N THR A 533 4.34 -15.09 12.44
CA THR A 533 5.70 -15.46 12.87
C THR A 533 5.84 -15.44 14.39
N MET A 534 5.40 -14.37 15.06
CA MET A 534 5.45 -14.27 16.52
C MET A 534 4.62 -15.35 17.23
N ALA A 535 3.50 -15.77 16.63
CA ALA A 535 2.69 -16.85 17.14
C ALA A 535 3.40 -18.22 17.00
N ARG A 536 4.03 -18.49 15.85
CA ARG A 536 4.88 -19.68 15.65
C ARG A 536 6.01 -19.76 16.67
N GLU A 537 6.72 -18.66 16.89
CA GLU A 537 7.81 -18.56 17.88
C GLU A 537 7.35 -18.87 19.33
N ARG A 538 6.04 -18.77 19.60
CA ARG A 538 5.41 -19.06 20.89
C ARG A 538 4.79 -20.46 20.96
N GLY A 539 5.01 -21.31 19.95
CA GLY A 539 4.44 -22.65 19.88
C GLY A 539 2.94 -22.67 19.60
N LEU A 540 2.38 -21.59 19.03
CA LEU A 540 0.96 -21.50 18.66
C LEU A 540 0.71 -22.08 17.25
N ASP A 541 1.44 -23.13 16.89
CA ASP A 541 1.48 -23.71 15.55
C ASP A 541 0.09 -24.05 15.01
N GLN A 542 -0.69 -24.79 15.79
CA GLN A 542 -2.03 -25.22 15.41
C GLN A 542 -2.96 -24.05 15.10
N LEU A 543 -2.87 -22.94 15.85
CA LEU A 543 -3.67 -21.75 15.60
C LEU A 543 -3.24 -21.07 14.29
N VAL A 544 -1.93 -20.98 14.06
CA VAL A 544 -1.40 -20.38 12.84
C VAL A 544 -1.82 -21.20 11.62
N ASP A 545 -1.65 -22.52 11.65
CA ASP A 545 -2.09 -23.43 10.58
C ASP A 545 -3.59 -23.26 10.28
N GLN A 546 -4.42 -23.25 11.33
CA GLN A 546 -5.86 -23.06 11.18
C GLN A 546 -6.22 -21.73 10.52
N LEU A 547 -5.56 -20.63 10.92
CA LEU A 547 -5.89 -19.29 10.42
C LEU A 547 -5.34 -19.05 9.02
N VAL A 548 -4.15 -19.57 8.69
CA VAL A 548 -3.61 -19.52 7.33
C VAL A 548 -4.54 -20.26 6.37
N GLU A 549 -4.97 -21.48 6.74
CA GLU A 549 -5.91 -22.25 5.93
C GLU A 549 -7.29 -21.59 5.84
N GLN A 550 -7.73 -20.87 6.88
CA GLN A 550 -8.97 -20.09 6.83
C GLN A 550 -8.89 -18.89 5.87
N ILE A 551 -7.73 -18.23 5.78
CA ILE A 551 -7.57 -16.97 5.04
C ILE A 551 -7.10 -17.19 3.60
N VAL A 552 -6.19 -18.13 3.36
CA VAL A 552 -5.65 -18.50 2.04
C VAL A 552 -5.72 -20.02 1.83
N PRO A 553 -6.93 -20.61 1.75
CA PRO A 553 -7.11 -22.06 1.65
C PRO A 553 -6.50 -22.66 0.38
N ALA A 554 -6.54 -21.94 -0.74
CA ALA A 554 -6.02 -22.41 -2.02
C ALA A 554 -5.46 -21.24 -2.86
N VAL A 555 -4.15 -21.08 -2.84
CA VAL A 555 -3.41 -19.99 -3.52
C VAL A 555 -2.23 -20.56 -4.31
N LEU A 556 -1.63 -19.77 -5.19
CA LEU A 556 -0.52 -20.18 -6.05
C LEU A 556 -0.89 -21.46 -6.85
N ASP A 557 -0.12 -22.53 -6.75
CA ASP A 557 -0.35 -23.83 -7.42
C ASP A 557 -1.58 -24.58 -6.91
N GLU A 558 -2.15 -24.20 -5.78
CA GLU A 558 -3.35 -24.81 -5.21
C GLU A 558 -4.65 -24.18 -5.73
N ALA A 559 -4.56 -23.02 -6.38
CA ALA A 559 -5.73 -22.23 -6.74
C ALA A 559 -6.61 -22.89 -7.81
N GLY A 560 -7.92 -22.90 -7.56
CA GLY A 560 -8.93 -23.27 -8.56
C GLY A 560 -9.36 -22.07 -9.42
N PRO A 561 -10.45 -22.18 -10.20
CA PRO A 561 -10.90 -21.12 -11.11
C PRO A 561 -11.53 -19.89 -10.41
N ARG A 562 -11.64 -19.88 -9.07
CA ARG A 562 -12.29 -18.83 -8.27
C ARG A 562 -11.34 -18.36 -7.18
N VAL A 563 -11.45 -17.09 -6.81
CA VAL A 563 -10.76 -16.54 -5.64
C VAL A 563 -11.20 -17.29 -4.38
N SER A 564 -10.23 -17.81 -3.64
CA SER A 564 -10.45 -18.63 -2.43
C SER A 564 -10.23 -17.85 -1.12
N PHE A 565 -9.62 -16.66 -1.21
CA PHE A 565 -9.31 -15.78 -0.08
C PHE A 565 -10.34 -14.66 0.10
N PRO A 566 -10.49 -14.09 1.30
CA PRO A 566 -11.45 -13.02 1.55
C PRO A 566 -11.16 -11.75 0.72
N GLN A 567 -12.23 -11.17 0.17
CA GLN A 567 -12.22 -9.92 -0.59
C GLN A 567 -12.71 -8.71 0.23
N GLN A 568 -12.97 -8.93 1.53
CA GLN A 568 -13.38 -7.92 2.50
C GLN A 568 -12.49 -8.03 3.74
N GLY A 569 -12.27 -6.91 4.44
CA GLY A 569 -11.30 -6.86 5.52
C GLY A 569 -11.72 -7.57 6.81
N ASN A 570 -13.02 -7.77 7.02
CA ASN A 570 -13.56 -8.35 8.27
C ASN A 570 -12.96 -9.73 8.61
N ALA A 571 -12.74 -10.60 7.61
CA ALA A 571 -12.19 -11.93 7.86
C ALA A 571 -10.74 -11.87 8.36
N TYR A 572 -9.92 -11.00 7.76
CA TYR A 572 -8.54 -10.80 8.18
C TYR A 572 -8.47 -10.19 9.58
N GLU A 573 -9.29 -9.18 9.89
CA GLU A 573 -9.31 -8.55 11.21
C GLU A 573 -9.72 -9.53 12.32
N GLN A 574 -10.65 -10.45 12.04
CA GLN A 574 -11.02 -11.52 12.97
C GLN A 574 -9.88 -12.52 13.20
N ALA A 575 -9.20 -12.97 12.14
CA ALA A 575 -8.03 -13.86 12.26
C ALA A 575 -6.90 -13.19 13.06
N ARG A 576 -6.64 -11.93 12.75
CA ARG A 576 -5.62 -11.11 13.42
C ARG A 576 -5.94 -10.87 14.89
N LEU A 577 -7.20 -10.65 15.25
CA LEU A 577 -7.61 -10.52 16.65
C LEU A 577 -7.40 -11.81 17.43
N LYS A 578 -7.69 -12.98 16.84
CA LYS A 578 -7.41 -14.29 17.45
C LYS A 578 -5.92 -14.47 17.72
N LEU A 579 -5.06 -14.13 16.75
CA LEU A 579 -3.59 -14.14 16.94
C LEU A 579 -3.18 -13.19 18.07
N ALA A 580 -3.70 -11.97 18.08
CA ALA A 580 -3.37 -10.97 19.10
C ALA A 580 -3.70 -11.45 20.53
N LEU A 581 -4.89 -12.03 20.71
CA LEU A 581 -5.35 -12.57 21.98
C LEU A 581 -4.49 -13.77 22.43
N ALA A 582 -4.17 -14.68 21.51
CA ALA A 582 -3.35 -15.84 21.82
C ALA A 582 -1.90 -15.46 22.19
N ILE A 583 -1.27 -14.57 21.42
CA ILE A 583 0.08 -14.04 21.69
C ILE A 583 0.14 -13.32 23.04
N ALA A 584 -0.92 -12.60 23.41
CA ALA A 584 -1.00 -11.90 24.68
C ALA A 584 -1.21 -12.83 25.89
N ALA A 585 -1.72 -14.05 25.66
CA ALA A 585 -1.99 -15.04 26.70
C ALA A 585 -0.86 -16.08 26.87
N SER A 586 0.01 -16.23 25.87
CA SER A 586 1.12 -17.20 25.82
C SER A 586 2.38 -16.73 26.52
#